data_AF-A0A1E3NV53-F1
#
_entry.id   AF-A0A1E3NV53-F1
#
_cell.length_a   1.000
_cell.length_b   1.000
_cell.length_c   1.000
_cell.angle_alpha   90.00
_cell.angle_beta   90.00
_cell.angle_gamma   90.00
#
_symmetry.space_group_name_H-M   'P 1'
#
loop_
_entity.id
_entity.type
_entity.pdbx_description
1 polymer ?
#
loop_
_entity_poly.entity_id
_entity_poly.type
_entity_poly.pdbx_seq_one_letter_code
_entity_poly.pdbx_strand_id
1 'polypeptide(L)'
;MNSLKEVEKKRKQVFKPLLENPFTQAQFPRIEPIIQEQLLEFLLHILLDVKKYNTLVDSKPSFKVEKPEILSNITLGFNSTVQALENQAQDKKQTPKLSFIVVCKADIQPQLLISQFPVLCYTASKQDHKIKLIQLPKGSIDRIEEVLGKKTGIIGLQNFENLPEGFIKLIEEEVKNIEVPWLENISFVSPKIKMLKTTAPIMPKRNKQKTNKVQKS
;
A
#
# COMPACT_ATOMS: atom_id res chain seq x y z
N MET A 1 50.16 -14.51 -11.19
CA MET A 1 49.08 -14.15 -10.25
C MET A 1 48.59 -12.75 -10.62
N ASN A 2 47.54 -12.65 -11.44
CA ASN A 2 47.01 -11.34 -11.85
C ASN A 2 46.06 -10.84 -10.76
N SER A 3 46.37 -9.65 -10.26
CA SER A 3 45.76 -9.04 -9.08
C SER A 3 44.31 -8.62 -9.36
N LEU A 4 43.38 -8.95 -8.45
CA LEU A 4 41.99 -8.42 -8.44
C LEU A 4 41.93 -6.88 -8.59
N LYS A 5 43.03 -6.19 -8.28
CA LYS A 5 43.21 -4.74 -8.43
C LYS A 5 43.27 -4.25 -9.89
N GLU A 6 43.58 -5.10 -10.88
CA GLU A 6 43.51 -4.73 -12.30
C GLU A 6 42.11 -4.87 -12.91
N VAL A 7 41.22 -5.63 -12.24
CA VAL A 7 39.81 -5.81 -12.65
C VAL A 7 38.95 -4.60 -12.26
N GLU A 8 39.38 -3.82 -11.26
CA GLU A 8 38.91 -2.46 -10.97
C GLU A 8 39.56 -1.42 -11.91
N LYS A 9 39.71 -1.74 -13.20
CA LYS A 9 39.99 -0.73 -14.24
C LYS A 9 38.99 0.41 -14.07
N LYS A 10 39.50 1.53 -13.53
CA LYS A 10 38.86 2.81 -13.20
C LYS A 10 37.44 2.88 -13.77
N ARG A 11 36.39 2.64 -12.99
CA ARG A 11 35.01 2.85 -13.45
C ARG A 11 34.69 4.34 -13.37
N LYS A 12 34.21 4.93 -14.46
CA LYS A 12 33.77 6.33 -14.44
C LYS A 12 32.38 6.40 -13.84
N GLN A 13 32.17 7.32 -12.89
CA GLN A 13 30.83 7.66 -12.43
C GLN A 13 30.13 8.51 -13.50
N VAL A 14 28.92 8.11 -13.87
CA VAL A 14 28.09 8.79 -14.86
C VAL A 14 26.73 9.04 -14.24
N PHE A 15 26.31 10.30 -14.21
CA PHE A 15 24.98 10.69 -13.77
C PHE A 15 24.05 10.69 -14.98
N LYS A 16 23.06 9.80 -14.97
CA LYS A 16 22.04 9.71 -16.03
C LYS A 16 20.77 10.41 -15.56
N PRO A 17 20.21 11.34 -16.35
CA PRO A 17 18.91 11.92 -16.02
C PRO A 17 17.83 10.84 -16.13
N LEU A 18 16.97 10.77 -15.13
CA LEU A 18 15.76 9.96 -15.10
C LEU A 18 14.57 10.88 -14.89
N LEU A 19 13.55 10.69 -15.71
CA LEU A 19 12.26 11.31 -15.51
C LEU A 19 11.51 10.54 -14.43
N GLU A 20 11.14 11.22 -13.35
CA GLU A 20 10.25 10.68 -12.33
C GLU A 20 8.81 11.12 -12.56
N ASN A 21 7.86 10.32 -12.08
CA ASN A 21 6.46 10.70 -12.06
C ASN A 21 6.26 11.84 -11.04
N PRO A 22 5.79 13.03 -11.45
CA PRO A 22 5.50 14.14 -10.54
C PRO A 22 4.23 13.92 -9.70
N PHE A 23 3.38 12.95 -10.07
CA PHE A 23 2.07 12.69 -9.47
C PHE A 23 2.06 11.59 -8.41
N THR A 24 3.20 11.26 -7.79
CA THR A 24 3.29 10.26 -6.69
C THR A 24 2.75 10.79 -5.35
N GLN A 25 1.86 11.77 -5.35
CA GLN A 25 1.44 12.54 -4.18
C GLN A 25 0.30 11.87 -3.40
N ALA A 26 -0.38 10.87 -3.97
CA ALA A 26 -1.39 10.10 -3.26
C ALA A 26 -0.71 9.23 -2.19
N GLN A 27 -0.58 9.77 -0.99
CA GLN A 27 0.10 9.14 0.14
C GLN A 27 -0.93 8.66 1.16
N PHE A 28 -0.51 7.69 1.98
CA PHE A 28 -1.28 7.33 3.17
C PHE A 28 -1.33 8.52 4.13
N PRO A 29 -2.47 8.78 4.78
CA PRO A 29 -2.55 9.82 5.79
C PRO A 29 -1.59 9.49 6.94
N ARG A 30 -0.92 10.53 7.45
CA ARG A 30 -0.05 10.39 8.61
C ARG A 30 -0.93 10.38 9.85
N ILE A 31 -0.83 9.31 10.63
CA ILE A 31 -1.51 9.11 11.91
C ILE A 31 -0.44 9.00 12.99
N GLU A 32 -0.68 9.56 14.16
CA GLU A 32 0.27 9.46 15.27
C GLU A 32 0.40 8.02 15.79
N PRO A 33 1.60 7.56 16.20
CA PRO A 33 1.81 6.16 16.61
C PRO A 33 0.93 5.72 17.79
N ILE A 34 0.66 6.62 18.74
CA ILE A 34 -0.19 6.34 19.91
C ILE A 34 -1.62 5.99 19.45
N ILE A 35 -2.14 6.78 18.51
CA ILE A 35 -3.48 6.61 17.96
C ILE A 35 -3.55 5.35 17.10
N GLN A 36 -2.50 5.06 16.32
CA GLN A 36 -2.41 3.81 15.56
C GLN A 36 -2.52 2.57 16.45
N GLU A 37 -1.89 2.59 17.64
CA GLU A 37 -1.99 1.50 18.61
C GLU A 37 -3.40 1.40 19.22
N GLN A 38 -4.02 2.54 19.57
CA GLN A 38 -5.39 2.55 20.08
C GLN A 38 -6.40 1.99 19.05
N LEU A 39 -6.26 2.40 17.79
CA LEU A 39 -7.08 1.88 16.67
C LEU A 39 -6.87 0.39 16.47
N LEU A 40 -5.64 -0.11 16.66
CA LEU A 40 -5.34 -1.54 16.62
C LEU A 40 -6.08 -2.29 17.72
N GLU A 41 -6.02 -1.82 18.96
CA GLU A 41 -6.69 -2.48 20.10
C GLU A 41 -8.22 -2.53 19.92
N PHE A 42 -8.84 -1.44 19.44
CA PHE A 42 -10.26 -1.44 19.08
C PHE A 42 -10.57 -2.46 17.98
N LEU A 43 -9.74 -2.50 16.93
CA LEU A 43 -9.91 -3.45 15.84
C LEU A 43 -9.78 -4.90 16.33
N LEU A 44 -8.81 -5.20 17.20
CA LEU A 44 -8.65 -6.53 17.78
C LEU A 44 -9.88 -6.93 18.59
N HIS A 45 -10.44 -6.00 19.38
CA HIS A 45 -11.68 -6.24 20.12
C HIS A 45 -12.85 -6.59 19.20
N ILE A 46 -13.02 -5.82 18.11
CA ILE A 46 -14.03 -6.06 17.08
C ILE A 46 -13.85 -7.44 16.41
N LEU A 47 -12.61 -7.86 16.16
CA LEU A 47 -12.28 -9.14 15.53
C LEU A 47 -12.42 -10.35 16.48
N LEU A 48 -12.45 -10.15 17.82
CA LEU A 48 -12.66 -11.25 18.77
C LEU A 48 -14.00 -11.95 18.56
N ASP A 49 -15.04 -11.22 18.19
CA ASP A 49 -16.35 -11.83 17.95
C ASP A 49 -16.36 -12.67 16.68
N VAL A 50 -15.57 -12.27 15.68
CA VAL A 50 -15.32 -13.09 14.48
C VAL A 50 -14.57 -14.37 14.85
N LYS A 51 -13.58 -14.29 15.75
CA LYS A 51 -12.85 -15.46 16.27
C LYS A 51 -13.80 -16.46 16.94
N LYS A 52 -14.61 -15.98 17.89
CA LYS A 52 -15.58 -16.83 18.62
C LYS A 52 -16.47 -17.58 17.64
N TYR A 53 -17.00 -16.87 16.64
CA TYR A 53 -17.83 -17.51 15.62
C TYR A 53 -17.06 -18.57 14.82
N ASN A 54 -15.87 -18.24 14.30
CA ASN A 54 -15.06 -19.21 13.54
C ASN A 54 -14.77 -20.47 14.37
N THR A 55 -14.41 -20.31 15.65
CA THR A 55 -14.16 -21.45 16.54
C THR A 55 -15.39 -22.32 16.81
N LEU A 56 -16.58 -21.71 16.90
CA LEU A 56 -17.84 -22.45 17.09
C LEU A 56 -18.22 -23.23 15.83
N VAL A 57 -18.02 -22.63 14.65
CA VAL A 57 -18.26 -23.29 13.36
C VAL A 57 -17.32 -24.48 13.17
N ASP A 58 -16.03 -24.31 13.47
CA ASP A 58 -15.03 -25.37 13.31
C ASP A 58 -15.25 -26.53 14.30
N SER A 59 -15.66 -26.23 15.54
CA SER A 59 -15.86 -27.24 16.59
C SER A 59 -17.18 -28.00 16.48
N LYS A 60 -18.24 -27.39 15.93
CA LYS A 60 -19.57 -28.01 15.82
C LYS A 60 -20.20 -27.74 14.44
N PRO A 61 -19.72 -28.39 13.37
CA PRO A 61 -20.19 -28.13 12.01
C PRO A 61 -21.67 -28.47 11.78
N SER A 62 -22.28 -29.31 12.63
CA SER A 62 -23.69 -29.69 12.55
C SER A 62 -24.66 -28.67 13.18
N PHE A 63 -24.15 -27.67 13.93
CA PHE A 63 -24.99 -26.67 14.58
C PHE A 63 -25.08 -25.41 13.68
N LYS A 64 -26.30 -24.99 13.32
CA LYS A 64 -26.52 -23.73 12.61
C LYS A 64 -26.32 -22.57 13.60
N VAL A 65 -25.09 -22.14 13.76
CA VAL A 65 -24.75 -20.93 14.53
C VAL A 65 -25.17 -19.71 13.71
N GLU A 66 -25.94 -18.82 14.32
CA GLU A 66 -26.33 -17.55 13.70
C GLU A 66 -25.08 -16.75 13.33
N LYS A 67 -24.99 -16.33 12.07
CA LYS A 67 -23.83 -15.62 11.54
C LYS A 67 -23.80 -14.20 12.13
N PRO A 68 -22.70 -13.78 12.78
CA PRO A 68 -22.54 -12.42 13.25
C PRO A 68 -22.68 -11.42 12.10
N GLU A 69 -23.43 -10.34 12.33
CA GLU A 69 -23.64 -9.26 11.37
C GLU A 69 -22.33 -8.62 10.89
N ILE A 70 -21.32 -8.60 11.76
CA ILE A 70 -19.97 -8.11 11.43
C ILE A 70 -19.35 -8.84 10.24
N LEU A 71 -19.63 -10.13 10.05
CA LEU A 71 -19.07 -10.91 8.94
C LEU A 71 -19.66 -10.53 7.58
N SER A 72 -20.87 -9.96 7.53
CA SER A 72 -21.41 -9.34 6.32
C SER A 72 -20.82 -7.95 6.05
N ASN A 73 -20.34 -7.30 7.11
CA ASN A 73 -19.93 -5.90 7.10
C ASN A 73 -18.40 -5.70 6.99
N ILE A 74 -17.64 -6.80 6.91
CA ILE A 74 -16.18 -6.80 6.84
C ILE A 74 -15.68 -7.49 5.56
N THR A 75 -14.60 -6.96 4.99
CA THR A 75 -13.81 -7.59 3.93
C THR A 75 -12.43 -7.89 4.46
N LEU A 76 -11.92 -9.08 4.14
CA LEU A 76 -10.65 -9.59 4.65
C LEU A 76 -9.71 -9.88 3.48
N GLY A 77 -8.55 -9.24 3.50
CA GLY A 77 -7.49 -9.46 2.52
C GLY A 77 -7.60 -8.59 1.26
N PHE A 78 -6.51 -8.59 0.49
CA PHE A 78 -6.30 -7.68 -0.64
C PHE A 78 -7.41 -7.78 -1.71
N ASN A 79 -7.65 -8.97 -2.27
CA ASN A 79 -8.60 -9.13 -3.38
C ASN A 79 -10.03 -8.76 -2.99
N SER A 80 -10.48 -9.19 -1.81
CA SER A 80 -11.84 -8.92 -1.34
C SER A 80 -12.06 -7.42 -1.13
N THR A 81 -11.12 -6.74 -0.50
CA THR A 81 -11.21 -5.30 -0.26
C THR A 81 -11.10 -4.49 -1.55
N VAL A 82 -10.20 -4.86 -2.48
CA VAL A 82 -10.06 -4.17 -3.78
C VAL A 82 -11.31 -4.35 -4.63
N GLN A 83 -11.86 -5.57 -4.72
CA GLN A 83 -13.09 -5.81 -5.47
C GLN A 83 -14.28 -5.02 -4.90
N ALA A 84 -14.38 -4.89 -3.58
CA ALA A 84 -15.40 -4.08 -2.93
C ALA A 84 -15.23 -2.58 -3.27
N LEU A 85 -14.00 -2.06 -3.22
CA LEU A 85 -13.68 -0.69 -3.62
C LEU A 85 -14.00 -0.42 -5.10
N GLU A 86 -13.64 -1.32 -6.00
CA GLU A 86 -13.91 -1.19 -7.43
C GLU A 86 -15.41 -1.18 -7.72
N ASN A 87 -16.17 -2.08 -7.08
CA ASN A 87 -17.62 -2.10 -7.23
C ASN A 87 -18.27 -0.82 -6.69
N GLN A 88 -17.74 -0.27 -5.58
CA GLN A 88 -18.19 0.99 -5.01
C GLN A 88 -17.87 2.18 -5.92
N ALA A 89 -16.69 2.21 -6.55
CA ALA A 89 -16.32 3.24 -7.53
C ALA A 89 -17.15 3.15 -8.81
N GLN A 90 -17.62 1.95 -9.19
CA GLN A 90 -18.49 1.72 -10.36
C GLN A 90 -19.97 1.99 -10.09
N ASP A 91 -20.36 2.45 -8.90
CA ASP A 91 -21.75 2.76 -8.54
C ASP A 91 -22.74 1.60 -8.70
N LYS A 92 -22.27 0.37 -8.50
CA LYS A 92 -23.17 -0.78 -8.48
C LYS A 92 -24.09 -0.70 -7.26
N LYS A 93 -25.37 -0.39 -7.51
CA LYS A 93 -26.42 -0.14 -6.49
C LYS A 93 -26.60 -1.23 -5.41
N GLN A 94 -26.01 -2.41 -5.58
CA GLN A 94 -26.22 -3.57 -4.72
C GLN A 94 -25.05 -3.93 -3.81
N THR A 95 -23.93 -3.20 -3.85
CA THR A 95 -22.78 -3.54 -2.99
C THR A 95 -22.75 -2.69 -1.73
N PRO A 96 -22.46 -3.31 -0.58
CA PRO A 96 -22.33 -2.57 0.65
C PRO A 96 -21.13 -1.60 0.58
N LYS A 97 -21.30 -0.40 1.12
CA LYS A 97 -20.31 0.68 1.02
C LYS A 97 -19.30 0.58 2.15
N LEU A 98 -18.02 0.42 1.80
CA LEU A 98 -16.93 0.47 2.76
C LEU A 98 -16.74 1.91 3.23
N SER A 99 -16.55 2.10 4.54
CA SER A 99 -16.31 3.41 5.16
C SER A 99 -14.89 3.53 5.66
N PHE A 100 -14.34 2.44 6.20
CA PHE A 100 -13.01 2.42 6.81
C PHE A 100 -12.17 1.33 6.18
N ILE A 101 -10.94 1.63 5.82
CA ILE A 101 -9.98 0.66 5.29
C ILE A 101 -8.74 0.72 6.13
N VAL A 102 -8.37 -0.43 6.67
CA VAL A 102 -7.23 -0.60 7.55
C VAL A 102 -6.16 -1.41 6.83
N VAL A 103 -4.94 -0.89 6.80
CA VAL A 103 -3.80 -1.50 6.10
C VAL A 103 -2.59 -1.56 7.03
N CYS A 104 -2.03 -2.76 7.20
CA CYS A 104 -0.78 -3.01 7.93
C CYS A 104 0.43 -2.63 7.05
N LYS A 105 0.55 -1.35 6.71
CA LYS A 105 1.54 -0.85 5.75
C LYS A 105 2.97 -1.22 6.11
N ALA A 106 3.33 -1.22 7.40
CA ALA A 106 4.69 -1.51 7.85
C ALA A 106 5.10 -2.99 7.64
N ASP A 107 4.13 -3.90 7.63
CA ASP A 107 4.36 -5.35 7.63
C ASP A 107 4.25 -5.97 6.23
N ILE A 108 3.53 -5.33 5.31
CA ILE A 108 3.32 -5.84 3.95
C ILE A 108 4.53 -5.52 3.05
N GLN A 109 5.11 -6.55 2.45
CA GLN A 109 6.14 -6.44 1.42
C GLN A 109 5.71 -7.25 0.17
N PRO A 110 5.87 -6.71 -1.05
CA PRO A 110 6.42 -5.39 -1.38
C PRO A 110 5.41 -4.25 -1.18
N GLN A 111 5.91 -3.05 -0.84
CA GLN A 111 5.09 -1.83 -0.68
C GLN A 111 4.28 -1.43 -1.93
N LEU A 112 4.67 -1.91 -3.11
CA LEU A 112 3.95 -1.68 -4.35
C LEU A 112 2.53 -2.27 -4.34
N LEU A 113 2.30 -3.37 -3.60
CA LEU A 113 0.97 -3.96 -3.50
C LEU A 113 -0.04 -2.99 -2.87
N ILE A 114 0.43 -2.17 -1.93
CA ILE A 114 -0.41 -1.28 -1.14
C ILE A 114 -0.36 0.18 -1.61
N SER A 115 0.53 0.54 -2.54
CA SER A 115 0.68 1.92 -3.00
C SER A 115 -0.56 2.48 -3.72
N GLN A 116 -1.43 1.60 -4.21
CA GLN A 116 -2.66 1.98 -4.93
C GLN A 116 -3.84 2.31 -4.01
N PHE A 117 -3.81 1.90 -2.73
CA PHE A 117 -4.96 2.10 -1.83
C PHE A 117 -5.38 3.56 -1.69
N PRO A 118 -4.48 4.56 -1.54
CA PRO A 118 -4.90 5.96 -1.48
C PRO A 118 -5.76 6.37 -2.69
N VAL A 119 -5.32 5.99 -3.90
CA VAL A 119 -6.06 6.31 -5.13
C VAL A 119 -7.39 5.55 -5.19
N LEU A 120 -7.39 4.24 -4.90
CA LEU A 120 -8.61 3.43 -4.90
C LEU A 120 -9.66 3.95 -3.90
N CYS A 121 -9.21 4.30 -2.68
CA CYS A 121 -10.09 4.85 -1.65
C CYS A 121 -10.66 6.20 -2.09
N TYR A 122 -9.83 7.05 -2.71
CA TYR A 122 -10.29 8.33 -3.26
C TYR A 122 -11.32 8.14 -4.38
N THR A 123 -11.07 7.24 -5.33
CA THR A 123 -12.00 7.00 -6.45
C THR A 123 -13.30 6.34 -6.02
N ALA A 124 -13.27 5.52 -4.98
CA ALA A 124 -14.47 4.90 -4.41
C ALA A 124 -15.20 5.84 -3.41
N SER A 125 -14.58 6.97 -3.05
CA SER A 125 -15.19 7.98 -2.20
C SER A 125 -16.08 8.91 -3.01
N LYS A 126 -17.31 9.11 -2.53
CA LYS A 126 -18.26 10.08 -3.08
C LYS A 126 -18.27 11.36 -2.25
N GLN A 127 -18.98 12.38 -2.73
CA GLN A 127 -19.21 13.61 -1.95
C GLN A 127 -19.94 13.32 -0.63
N ASP A 128 -20.92 12.41 -0.68
CA ASP A 128 -21.75 12.01 0.46
C ASP A 128 -21.11 10.92 1.35
N HIS A 129 -20.18 10.13 0.79
CA HIS A 129 -19.57 9.00 1.49
C HIS A 129 -18.06 8.96 1.27
N LYS A 130 -17.30 9.43 2.25
CA LYS A 130 -15.83 9.45 2.21
C LYS A 130 -15.26 8.23 2.89
N ILE A 131 -14.33 7.56 2.22
CA ILE A 131 -13.61 6.41 2.77
C ILE A 131 -12.39 6.91 3.54
N LYS A 132 -12.19 6.41 4.75
CA LYS A 132 -11.02 6.70 5.59
C LYS A 132 -10.00 5.57 5.46
N LEU A 133 -8.77 5.91 5.11
CA LEU A 133 -7.65 4.97 5.00
C LEU A 133 -6.78 5.08 6.24
N ILE A 134 -6.59 3.96 6.92
CA ILE A 134 -5.90 3.88 8.21
C ILE A 134 -4.67 3.00 8.02
N GLN A 135 -3.53 3.51 8.47
CA GLN A 135 -2.31 2.72 8.58
C GLN A 135 -2.12 2.24 10.01
N LEU A 136 -1.84 0.94 10.16
CA LEU A 136 -1.55 0.31 11.44
C LEU A 136 -0.04 0.29 11.74
N PRO A 137 0.34 0.14 13.03
CA PRO A 137 1.74 0.08 13.41
C PRO A 137 2.39 -1.23 12.95
N LYS A 138 3.68 -1.38 13.22
CA LYS A 138 4.43 -2.59 12.87
C LYS A 138 4.07 -3.75 13.80
N GLY A 139 3.97 -4.96 13.26
CA GLY A 139 3.60 -6.17 14.00
C GLY A 139 2.09 -6.37 14.14
N SER A 140 1.28 -5.55 13.46
CA SER A 140 -0.18 -5.68 13.50
C SER A 140 -0.68 -6.92 12.77
N ILE A 141 0.01 -7.39 11.72
CA ILE A 141 -0.40 -8.61 11.02
C ILE A 141 -0.40 -9.81 11.97
N ASP A 142 0.64 -9.94 12.80
CA ASP A 142 0.79 -11.09 13.69
C ASP A 142 -0.28 -11.04 14.80
N ARG A 143 -0.55 -9.86 15.38
CA ARG A 143 -1.66 -9.71 16.36
C ARG A 143 -3.04 -10.00 15.76
N ILE A 144 -3.28 -9.54 14.53
CA ILE A 144 -4.53 -9.83 13.80
C ILE A 144 -4.63 -11.33 13.49
N GLU A 145 -3.52 -11.98 13.13
CA GLU A 145 -3.46 -13.41 12.86
C GLU A 145 -3.80 -14.23 14.11
N GLU A 146 -3.30 -13.84 15.29
CA GLU A 146 -3.63 -14.48 16.57
C GLU A 146 -5.12 -14.41 16.92
N VAL A 147 -5.79 -13.30 16.57
CA VAL A 147 -7.22 -13.12 16.82
C VAL A 147 -8.04 -13.83 15.74
N LEU A 148 -7.82 -13.52 14.47
CA LEU A 148 -8.66 -14.01 13.38
C LEU A 148 -8.40 -15.48 13.02
N GLY A 149 -7.24 -16.02 13.40
CA GLY A 149 -6.76 -17.34 12.96
C GLY A 149 -6.32 -17.38 11.50
N LYS A 150 -6.24 -16.21 10.85
CA LYS A 150 -5.84 -16.06 9.45
C LYS A 150 -4.93 -14.84 9.30
N LYS A 151 -3.84 -15.00 8.55
CA LYS A 151 -2.90 -13.92 8.27
C LYS A 151 -3.53 -12.91 7.30
N THR A 152 -3.99 -11.78 7.81
CA THR A 152 -4.61 -10.71 7.00
C THR A 152 -4.03 -9.35 7.36
N GLY A 153 -3.43 -8.67 6.39
CA GLY A 153 -2.88 -7.32 6.58
C GLY A 153 -3.75 -6.18 6.06
N ILE A 154 -4.88 -6.50 5.41
CA ILE A 154 -5.81 -5.51 4.84
C ILE A 154 -7.22 -5.91 5.27
N ILE A 155 -7.95 -4.95 5.82
CA ILE A 155 -9.31 -5.13 6.31
C ILE A 155 -10.14 -3.93 5.87
N GLY A 156 -11.26 -4.17 5.21
CA GLY A 156 -12.25 -3.13 4.90
C GLY A 156 -13.48 -3.30 5.78
N LEU A 157 -13.94 -2.22 6.41
CA LEU A 157 -15.09 -2.18 7.30
C LEU A 157 -16.15 -1.25 6.72
N GLN A 158 -17.40 -1.66 6.83
CA GLN A 158 -18.57 -0.81 6.59
C GLN A 158 -18.93 -0.07 7.87
N ASN A 159 -19.62 1.06 7.76
CA ASN A 159 -20.21 1.69 8.94
C ASN A 159 -21.52 0.97 9.29
N PHE A 160 -21.54 0.23 10.40
CA PHE A 160 -22.71 -0.48 10.91
C PHE A 160 -22.92 -0.17 12.39
N GLU A 161 -24.16 -0.30 12.88
CA GLU A 161 -24.59 0.18 14.20
C GLU A 161 -23.80 -0.41 15.38
N ASN A 162 -23.29 -1.64 15.24
CA ASN A 162 -22.54 -2.35 16.28
C ASN A 162 -21.04 -1.98 16.34
N LEU A 163 -20.58 -0.96 15.60
CA LEU A 163 -19.22 -0.44 15.77
C LEU A 163 -19.10 0.44 17.02
N PRO A 164 -18.01 0.31 17.80
CA PRO A 164 -17.79 1.18 18.94
C PRO A 164 -17.77 2.65 18.51
N GLU A 165 -18.64 3.50 19.08
CA GLU A 165 -18.67 4.93 18.75
C GLU A 165 -17.32 5.62 18.96
N GLY A 166 -16.58 5.20 20.00
CA GLY A 166 -15.24 5.71 20.29
C GLY A 166 -14.25 5.43 19.16
N PHE A 167 -14.38 4.30 18.47
CA PHE A 167 -13.57 3.96 17.31
C PHE A 167 -13.89 4.87 16.12
N ILE A 168 -15.18 5.12 15.86
CA ILE A 168 -15.62 6.00 14.77
C ILE A 168 -15.15 7.43 15.01
N LYS A 169 -15.42 7.98 16.21
CA LYS A 169 -15.02 9.34 16.61
C LYS A 169 -13.51 9.55 16.49
N LEU A 170 -12.72 8.61 16.99
CA LEU A 170 -11.25 8.65 16.90
C LEU A 170 -10.78 8.70 15.43
N ILE A 171 -11.41 7.92 14.55
CA ILE A 171 -11.06 7.94 13.12
C ILE A 171 -11.46 9.25 12.46
N GLU A 172 -12.65 9.76 12.75
CA GLU A 172 -13.17 10.98 12.13
C GLU A 172 -12.34 12.22 12.51
N GLU A 173 -11.90 12.29 13.77
CA GLU A 173 -11.09 13.40 14.30
C GLU A 173 -9.62 13.32 13.86
N GLU A 174 -8.99 12.14 13.95
CA GLU A 174 -7.54 12.00 13.77
C GLU A 174 -7.13 11.62 12.34
N VAL A 175 -8.00 10.94 11.59
CA VAL A 175 -7.66 10.45 10.26
C VAL A 175 -8.15 11.42 9.19
N LYS A 176 -7.19 12.13 8.60
CA LYS A 176 -7.44 13.02 7.46
C LYS A 176 -8.01 12.26 6.26
N ASN A 177 -8.89 12.94 5.54
CA ASN A 177 -9.40 12.43 4.27
C ASN A 177 -8.26 12.24 3.27
N ILE A 178 -8.36 11.21 2.43
CA ILE A 178 -7.39 11.05 1.35
C ILE A 178 -7.65 12.14 0.30
N GLU A 179 -6.59 12.81 -0.10
CA GLU A 179 -6.61 13.79 -1.17
C GLU A 179 -5.75 13.27 -2.32
N VAL A 180 -6.25 13.42 -3.53
CA VAL A 180 -5.52 13.11 -4.76
C VAL A 180 -5.48 14.39 -5.60
N PRO A 181 -4.52 15.30 -5.31
CA PRO A 181 -4.54 16.66 -5.83
C PRO A 181 -4.55 16.74 -7.36
N TRP A 182 -3.90 15.78 -8.01
CA TRP A 182 -3.80 15.70 -9.47
C TRP A 182 -5.08 15.19 -10.16
N LEU A 183 -6.02 14.61 -9.40
CA LEU A 183 -7.32 14.21 -9.93
C LEU A 183 -8.34 15.35 -9.82
N GLU A 184 -8.23 16.20 -8.79
CA GLU A 184 -9.12 17.34 -8.57
C GLU A 184 -8.68 18.58 -9.36
N ASN A 185 -7.39 18.90 -9.32
CA ASN A 185 -6.85 20.12 -9.90
C ASN A 185 -5.96 19.77 -11.09
N ILE A 186 -6.53 19.91 -12.30
CA ILE A 186 -5.78 19.80 -13.55
C ILE A 186 -4.85 21.01 -13.64
N SER A 187 -3.66 20.87 -13.07
CA SER A 187 -2.60 21.87 -13.08
C SER A 187 -1.37 21.31 -13.78
N PHE A 188 -0.71 22.15 -14.58
CA PHE A 188 0.55 21.76 -15.21
C PHE A 188 1.64 21.69 -14.13
N VAL A 189 2.23 20.50 -13.96
CA VAL A 189 3.33 20.28 -13.03
C VAL A 189 4.63 20.13 -13.81
N SER A 190 5.67 20.85 -13.39
CA SER A 190 7.00 20.77 -14.01
C SER A 190 7.56 19.33 -13.93
N PRO A 191 8.20 18.82 -15.00
CA PRO A 191 8.75 17.46 -15.01
C PRO A 191 9.84 17.31 -13.94
N LYS A 192 9.71 16.24 -13.13
CA LYS A 192 10.68 15.93 -12.06
C LYS A 192 11.83 15.11 -12.63
N ILE A 193 12.99 15.74 -12.83
CA ILE A 193 14.20 15.06 -13.33
C ILE A 193 15.11 14.75 -12.14
N LYS A 194 15.39 13.47 -11.89
CA LYS A 194 16.41 13.02 -10.92
C LYS A 194 17.65 12.51 -11.64
N MET A 195 18.81 12.69 -11.03
CA MET A 195 20.08 12.20 -11.57
C MET A 195 20.45 10.86 -10.92
N LEU A 196 20.40 9.77 -11.69
CA LEU A 196 20.84 8.46 -11.23
C LEU A 196 22.35 8.30 -11.42
N LYS A 197 23.04 8.04 -10.31
CA LYS A 197 24.46 7.70 -10.33
C LYS A 197 24.64 6.28 -10.84
N THR A 198 25.33 6.13 -11.98
CA THR A 198 25.70 4.84 -12.57
C THR A 198 27.22 4.75 -12.73
N THR A 199 27.76 3.53 -12.84
CA THR A 199 29.18 3.33 -13.14
C THR A 199 29.33 2.74 -14.53
N ALA A 200 30.25 3.31 -15.32
CA ALA A 200 30.57 2.81 -16.65
C ALA A 200 32.03 2.34 -16.70
N PRO A 201 32.33 1.18 -17.31
CA PRO A 201 33.71 0.73 -17.47
C PRO A 201 34.47 1.66 -18.40
N ILE A 202 35.69 2.06 -18.02
CA ILE A 202 36.56 2.85 -18.89
C ILE A 202 37.23 1.91 -19.88
N MET A 203 36.80 1.94 -21.14
CA MET A 203 37.47 1.22 -22.21
C MET A 203 38.81 1.91 -22.57
N PRO A 204 39.92 1.17 -22.65
CA PRO A 204 41.21 1.75 -23.06
C PRO A 204 41.13 2.22 -24.52
N LYS A 205 41.60 3.45 -24.79
CA LYS A 205 41.67 4.00 -26.15
C LYS A 205 42.59 3.12 -27.01
N ARG A 206 42.04 2.52 -28.07
CA ARG A 206 42.80 1.77 -29.07
C ARG A 206 43.47 2.77 -30.01
N ASN A 207 44.79 2.96 -29.88
CA ASN A 207 45.57 3.79 -30.80
C ASN A 207 45.52 3.17 -32.20
N LYS A 208 44.86 3.85 -33.16
CA LYS A 208 44.99 3.55 -34.59
C LYS A 208 46.41 3.95 -35.02
N GLN A 209 47.36 3.02 -34.96
CA GLN A 209 48.68 3.24 -35.54
C GLN A 209 48.56 3.35 -37.05
N LYS A 210 49.15 4.42 -37.58
CA LYS A 210 49.32 4.74 -39.01
C LYS A 210 50.04 3.60 -39.74
N THR A 211 49.34 2.89 -40.62
CA THR A 211 49.96 2.11 -41.70
C THR A 211 49.99 2.98 -42.96
N ASN A 212 51.04 3.79 -43.13
CA ASN A 212 51.42 4.37 -44.42
C ASN A 212 52.94 4.26 -44.60
N LYS A 213 53.38 3.06 -44.94
CA LYS A 213 54.61 2.69 -45.66
C LYS A 213 54.17 1.44 -46.44
N VAL A 214 54.18 1.36 -47.78
CA VAL A 214 55.29 1.51 -48.72
C VAL A 214 54.69 1.72 -50.12
N GLN A 215 55.13 2.74 -50.85
CA GLN A 215 55.28 2.72 -52.31
C GLN A 215 56.22 3.88 -52.66
N LYS A 216 57.52 3.57 -52.78
CA LYS A 216 58.48 4.39 -53.50
C LYS A 216 58.90 3.58 -54.72
N SER A 217 58.59 4.14 -55.89
CA SER A 217 59.20 3.84 -57.18
C SER A 217 60.63 4.37 -57.22
#